data_AF-A0A1Y6JWD1-F1
#
_entry.id   AF-A0A1Y6JWD1-F1
#
_cell.length_a   1.000
_cell.length_b   1.000
_cell.length_c   1.000
_cell.angle_alpha   90.00
_cell.angle_beta   90.00
_cell.angle_gamma   90.00
#
_symmetry.space_group_name_H-M   'P 1'
#
loop_
_entity.id
_entity.type
_entity.pdbx_description
1 polymer ?
#
loop_
_entity_poly.entity_id
_entity_poly.type
_entity_poly.pdbx_seq_one_letter_code
_entity_poly.pdbx_strand_id
1 'polypeptide(L)'
;MGKPSLYIRLVKRFYGINGVLDEYKLQKINHLGNVMFLWLMGYLLLGDLALMIALVKVPAEQVLTVAIFVNLVVVAIVIGVLIGVLRKLKLDDVEITAAELPQRVKRLRWRALGAGLYFFGITLLTQSLLDWWFDGTRLVATFTSPGFYGTGLSGGVFFGVWMYVVWRLHLKIVE
;
A
#
# COMPACT_ATOMS: atom_id res chain seq x y z
N MET A 1 -3.19 -35.21 -8.71
CA MET A 1 -3.21 -33.99 -7.87
C MET A 1 -3.81 -32.86 -8.70
N GLY A 2 -5.01 -32.40 -8.37
CA GLY A 2 -5.75 -31.41 -9.18
C GLY A 2 -5.05 -30.05 -9.20
N LYS A 3 -5.08 -29.37 -10.35
CA LYS A 3 -4.50 -28.03 -10.51
C LYS A 3 -5.04 -27.11 -9.38
N PRO A 4 -4.19 -26.31 -8.71
CA PRO A 4 -4.66 -25.38 -7.70
C PRO A 4 -5.67 -24.41 -8.33
N SER A 5 -6.81 -24.22 -7.66
CA SER A 5 -7.87 -23.33 -8.10
C SER A 5 -7.32 -21.93 -8.35
N LEU A 6 -7.90 -21.19 -9.31
CA LEU A 6 -7.50 -19.82 -9.60
C LEU A 6 -7.52 -18.94 -8.34
N TYR A 7 -8.49 -19.19 -7.47
CA TYR A 7 -8.60 -18.57 -6.15
C TYR A 7 -7.34 -18.77 -5.28
N ILE A 8 -6.83 -20.00 -5.14
CA ILE A 8 -5.60 -20.26 -4.35
C ILE A 8 -4.41 -19.49 -4.93
N ARG A 9 -4.30 -19.40 -6.26
CA ARG A 9 -3.23 -18.63 -6.91
C ARG A 9 -3.35 -17.13 -6.63
N LEU A 10 -4.56 -16.58 -6.69
CA LEU A 10 -4.82 -15.18 -6.37
C LEU A 10 -4.48 -14.87 -4.91
N VAL A 11 -4.96 -15.69 -3.97
CA VAL A 11 -4.67 -15.55 -2.54
C VAL A 11 -3.16 -15.60 -2.28
N LYS A 12 -2.45 -16.61 -2.81
CA LYS A 12 -0.99 -16.71 -2.64
C LYS A 12 -0.26 -15.48 -3.18
N ARG A 13 -0.68 -14.95 -4.33
CA ARG A 13 -0.05 -13.77 -4.94
C ARG A 13 -0.34 -12.49 -4.16
N PHE A 14 -1.57 -12.33 -3.66
CA PHE A 14 -1.98 -11.17 -2.87
C PHE A 14 -1.25 -11.11 -1.52
N TYR A 15 -1.16 -12.25 -0.82
CA TYR A 15 -0.53 -12.34 0.49
C TYR A 15 0.98 -12.66 0.44
N GLY A 16 1.56 -12.86 -0.75
CA GLY A 16 2.99 -13.17 -0.91
C GLY A 16 3.42 -14.53 -0.36
N ILE A 17 2.50 -15.51 -0.32
CA ILE A 17 2.72 -16.84 0.26
C ILE A 17 3.45 -17.74 -0.74
N ASN A 18 4.69 -18.12 -0.43
CA ASN A 18 5.50 -19.00 -1.28
C ASN A 18 5.39 -20.49 -0.89
N GLY A 19 4.89 -20.80 0.32
CA GLY A 19 4.77 -22.18 0.82
C GLY A 19 3.53 -22.96 0.35
N VAL A 20 3.41 -24.19 0.86
CA VAL A 20 2.18 -25.00 0.72
C VAL A 20 1.08 -24.37 1.56
N LEU A 21 -0.04 -24.06 0.91
CA LEU A 21 -1.23 -23.52 1.56
C LEU A 21 -2.19 -24.68 1.75
N ASP A 22 -2.17 -25.26 2.94
CA ASP A 22 -3.11 -26.30 3.36
C ASP A 22 -4.49 -25.68 3.71
N GLU A 23 -5.49 -26.54 3.89
CA GLU A 23 -6.87 -26.12 4.17
C GLU A 23 -6.97 -25.34 5.49
N TYR A 24 -6.19 -25.73 6.50
CA TYR A 24 -6.17 -25.07 7.81
C TYR A 24 -5.64 -23.63 7.72
N LYS A 25 -4.52 -23.42 7.01
CA LYS A 25 -3.93 -22.10 6.75
C LYS A 25 -4.85 -21.25 5.89
N LEU A 26 -5.49 -21.84 4.88
CA LEU A 26 -6.47 -21.14 4.05
C LEU A 26 -7.66 -20.64 4.88
N GLN A 27 -8.21 -21.49 5.75
CA GLN A 27 -9.31 -21.11 6.64
C GLN A 27 -8.93 -19.96 7.58
N LYS A 28 -7.70 -19.95 8.10
CA LYS A 28 -7.20 -18.84 8.93
C LYS A 28 -7.05 -17.53 8.16
N ILE A 29 -6.53 -17.59 6.92
CA ILE A 29 -6.44 -16.40 6.06
C ILE A 29 -7.84 -15.87 5.76
N ASN A 30 -8.81 -16.75 5.48
CA ASN A 30 -10.18 -16.34 5.20
C ASN A 30 -10.85 -15.71 6.42
N HIS A 31 -10.63 -16.29 7.61
CA HIS A 31 -11.12 -15.70 8.85
C HIS A 31 -10.51 -14.31 9.09
N LEU A 32 -9.19 -14.17 8.92
CA LEU A 32 -8.51 -12.88 9.02
C LEU A 32 -9.06 -11.87 8.00
N GLY A 33 -9.22 -12.29 6.75
CA GLY A 33 -9.78 -11.47 5.67
C GLY A 33 -11.17 -10.94 6.01
N ASN A 34 -12.04 -11.79 6.56
CA ASN A 34 -13.38 -11.39 6.98
C ASN A 34 -13.35 -10.41 8.17
N VAL A 35 -12.48 -10.63 9.16
CA VAL A 35 -12.32 -9.69 10.29
C VAL A 35 -11.83 -8.33 9.80
N MET A 36 -10.81 -8.31 8.93
CA MET A 36 -10.29 -7.08 8.36
C MET A 36 -11.33 -6.38 7.47
N PHE A 37 -12.12 -7.14 6.71
CA PHE A 37 -13.21 -6.62 5.91
C PHE A 37 -14.26 -5.91 6.77
N LEU A 38 -14.73 -6.56 7.86
CA LEU A 38 -15.70 -5.96 8.77
C LEU A 38 -15.16 -4.67 9.41
N TRP A 39 -13.89 -4.67 9.82
CA TRP A 39 -13.25 -3.50 10.40
C TRP A 39 -13.13 -2.35 9.38
N LEU A 40 -12.70 -2.65 8.15
CA LEU A 40 -12.62 -1.66 7.07
C LEU A 40 -13.99 -1.13 6.67
N MET A 41 -15.02 -1.98 6.67
CA MET A 41 -16.39 -1.57 6.38
C MET A 41 -16.91 -0.59 7.43
N GLY A 42 -16.67 -0.86 8.71
CA GLY A 42 -16.98 0.06 9.80
C GLY A 42 -16.19 1.37 9.70
N TYR A 43 -14.90 1.28 9.40
CA TYR A 43 -14.05 2.45 9.16
C TYR A 43 -14.57 3.34 8.02
N LEU A 44 -14.94 2.76 6.88
CA LEU A 44 -15.47 3.52 5.75
C LEU A 44 -16.77 4.24 6.11
N LEU A 45 -17.73 3.54 6.72
CA LEU A 45 -19.00 4.14 7.13
C LEU A 45 -18.81 5.29 8.12
N LEU A 46 -18.00 5.09 9.17
CA LEU A 46 -17.72 6.13 10.15
C LEU A 46 -16.88 7.27 9.58
N GLY A 47 -15.93 6.94 8.69
CA GLY A 47 -15.09 7.90 7.99
C GLY A 47 -15.92 8.82 7.10
N ASP A 48 -16.82 8.27 6.29
CA ASP A 48 -17.68 9.05 5.39
C ASP A 48 -18.63 9.98 6.17
N LEU A 49 -19.19 9.50 7.28
CA LEU A 49 -19.99 10.35 8.19
C LEU A 49 -19.14 11.48 8.79
N ALA A 50 -17.92 11.19 9.23
CA ALA A 50 -17.00 12.20 9.75
C ALA A 50 -16.62 13.23 8.68
N LEU A 51 -16.40 12.80 7.43
CA LEU A 51 -16.14 13.70 6.31
C LEU A 51 -17.33 14.62 6.03
N MET A 52 -18.55 14.07 6.02
CA MET A 52 -19.77 14.86 5.83
C MET A 52 -19.89 15.96 6.89
N ILE A 53 -19.61 15.64 8.15
CA ILE A 53 -19.64 16.62 9.25
C ILE A 53 -18.50 17.65 9.09
N ALA A 54 -17.29 17.21 8.73
CA ALA A 54 -16.12 18.07 8.58
C ALA A 54 -16.30 19.12 7.46
N LEU A 55 -16.91 18.72 6.33
CA LEU A 55 -17.17 19.61 5.19
C LEU A 55 -18.11 20.77 5.52
N VAL A 56 -18.90 20.69 6.60
CA VAL A 56 -19.75 21.80 7.06
C VAL A 56 -18.92 22.93 7.69
N LYS A 57 -17.75 22.63 8.26
CA LYS A 57 -16.97 23.57 9.08
C LYS A 57 -15.58 23.89 8.55
N VAL A 58 -15.04 23.06 7.67
CA VAL A 58 -13.66 23.14 7.19
C VAL A 58 -13.66 23.16 5.67
N PRO A 59 -12.80 23.97 5.01
CA PRO A 59 -12.69 23.98 3.55
C PRO A 59 -12.46 22.58 2.98
N ALA A 60 -13.14 22.27 1.88
CA ALA A 60 -13.14 20.93 1.29
C ALA A 60 -11.73 20.41 0.97
N GLU A 61 -10.85 21.26 0.46
CA GLU A 61 -9.46 20.92 0.15
C GLU A 61 -8.69 20.39 1.36
N GLN A 62 -8.86 21.03 2.53
CA GLN A 62 -8.20 20.61 3.76
C GLN A 62 -8.78 19.28 4.27
N VAL A 63 -10.11 19.13 4.23
CA VAL A 63 -10.79 17.90 4.63
C VAL A 63 -10.33 16.72 3.76
N LEU A 64 -10.30 16.90 2.45
CA LEU A 64 -9.86 15.88 1.50
C LEU A 64 -8.39 15.52 1.70
N THR A 65 -7.53 16.51 1.93
CA THR A 65 -6.10 16.27 2.21
C THR A 65 -5.94 15.38 3.45
N VAL A 66 -6.60 15.73 4.55
CA VAL A 66 -6.56 14.93 5.78
C VAL A 66 -7.15 13.53 5.55
N ALA A 67 -8.27 13.42 4.82
CA ALA A 67 -8.90 12.15 4.51
C ALA A 67 -7.96 11.19 3.76
N ILE A 68 -7.22 11.72 2.77
CA ILE A 68 -6.22 10.94 2.02
C ILE A 68 -5.13 10.43 2.96
N PHE A 69 -4.57 11.30 3.81
CA PHE A 69 -3.53 10.89 4.76
C PHE A 69 -4.02 9.84 5.76
N VAL A 70 -5.22 10.00 6.32
CA VAL A 70 -5.83 9.02 7.23
C VAL A 70 -6.01 7.67 6.53
N ASN A 71 -6.54 7.67 5.30
CA ASN A 71 -6.68 6.45 4.50
C ASN A 71 -5.33 5.75 4.26
N LEU A 72 -4.26 6.50 3.96
CA LEU A 72 -2.92 5.92 3.81
C LEU A 72 -2.43 5.26 5.10
N VAL A 73 -2.65 5.90 6.25
CA VAL A 73 -2.30 5.34 7.58
C VAL A 73 -3.12 4.08 7.88
N VAL A 74 -4.41 4.06 7.54
CA VAL A 74 -5.27 2.89 7.74
C VAL A 74 -4.81 1.72 6.88
N VAL A 75 -4.52 1.95 5.59
CA VAL A 75 -3.95 0.92 4.70
C VAL A 75 -2.62 0.39 5.27
N ALA A 76 -1.77 1.28 5.75
CA ALA A 76 -0.51 0.93 6.41
C ALA A 76 -0.70 0.01 7.62
N ILE A 77 -1.66 0.32 8.50
CA ILE A 77 -2.01 -0.50 9.67
C ILE A 77 -2.52 -1.88 9.23
N VAL A 78 -3.45 -1.92 8.26
CA VAL A 78 -4.00 -3.18 7.72
C VAL A 78 -2.89 -4.08 7.20
N ILE A 79 -1.98 -3.52 6.39
CA ILE A 79 -0.82 -4.25 5.88
C ILE A 79 0.04 -4.75 7.05
N GLY A 80 0.34 -3.91 8.04
CA GLY A 80 1.12 -4.31 9.22
C GLY A 80 0.50 -5.48 9.99
N VAL A 81 -0.82 -5.47 10.19
CA VAL A 81 -1.56 -6.57 10.84
C VAL A 81 -1.48 -7.84 9.99
N LEU A 82 -1.70 -7.75 8.67
CA LEU A 82 -1.60 -8.88 7.75
C LEU A 82 -0.21 -9.53 7.82
N ILE A 83 0.86 -8.72 7.79
CA ILE A 83 2.24 -9.19 7.92
C ILE A 83 2.42 -9.91 9.27
N GLY A 84 1.97 -9.30 10.36
CA GLY A 84 2.07 -9.89 11.69
C GLY A 84 1.40 -11.25 11.81
N VAL A 85 0.21 -11.42 11.22
CA VAL A 85 -0.52 -12.69 11.26
C VAL A 85 0.11 -13.74 10.33
N LEU A 86 0.52 -13.36 9.12
CA LEU A 86 1.22 -14.27 8.20
C LEU A 86 2.51 -14.81 8.81
N ARG A 87 3.27 -13.97 9.53
CA ARG A 87 4.45 -14.38 10.28
C ARG A 87 4.14 -15.40 11.37
N LYS A 88 3.09 -15.17 12.17
CA LYS A 88 2.65 -16.13 13.20
C LYS A 88 2.26 -17.48 12.61
N LEU A 89 1.80 -17.49 11.35
CA LEU A 89 1.41 -18.70 10.61
C LEU A 89 2.55 -19.38 9.85
N LYS A 90 3.78 -18.81 9.88
CA LYS A 90 4.93 -19.30 9.10
C LYS A 90 4.60 -19.47 7.60
N LEU A 91 3.76 -18.58 7.09
CA LEU A 91 3.29 -18.60 5.70
C LEU A 91 4.16 -17.75 4.78
N ASP A 92 4.97 -16.88 5.35
CA ASP A 92 5.85 -15.92 4.68
C ASP A 92 7.34 -16.26 4.84
N ASP A 93 7.67 -17.48 5.29
CA ASP A 93 9.05 -17.94 5.41
C ASP A 93 9.67 -18.06 4.01
N VAL A 94 10.28 -16.96 3.55
CA VAL A 94 11.34 -17.00 2.57
C VAL A 94 12.61 -17.28 3.37
N GLU A 95 12.99 -18.54 3.44
CA GLU A 95 14.28 -18.92 4.03
C GLU A 95 15.38 -18.30 3.18
N ILE A 96 16.06 -17.30 3.73
CA ILE A 96 17.19 -16.63 3.07
C ILE A 96 18.42 -16.90 3.93
N THR A 97 19.40 -17.59 3.35
CA THR A 97 20.71 -17.80 3.94
C THR A 97 21.37 -16.43 4.20
N ALA A 98 22.02 -16.26 5.36
CA ALA A 98 22.66 -14.99 5.76
C ALA A 98 23.58 -14.37 4.67
N ALA A 99 24.19 -15.20 3.82
CA ALA A 99 25.02 -14.79 2.68
C ALA A 99 24.27 -14.01 1.58
N GLU A 100 22.97 -14.22 1.37
CA GLU A 100 22.18 -13.57 0.31
C GLU A 100 21.55 -12.23 0.74
N LEU A 101 21.52 -11.97 2.05
CA LEU A 101 20.94 -10.77 2.64
C LEU A 101 21.45 -9.43 2.03
N PRO A 102 22.77 -9.19 1.87
CA PRO A 102 23.25 -7.91 1.36
C PRO A 102 22.79 -7.65 -0.08
N GLN A 103 22.75 -8.69 -0.93
CA GLN A 103 22.27 -8.55 -2.31
C GLN A 103 20.76 -8.29 -2.37
N ARG A 104 19.97 -8.96 -1.51
CA ARG A 104 18.52 -8.75 -1.40
C ARG A 104 18.17 -7.36 -0.89
N VAL A 105 18.88 -6.85 0.12
CA VAL A 105 18.68 -5.48 0.63
C VAL A 105 19.03 -4.44 -0.44
N LYS A 106 20.11 -4.64 -1.20
CA LYS A 106 20.46 -3.76 -2.33
C LYS A 106 19.35 -3.75 -3.38
N ARG A 107 18.84 -4.93 -3.78
CA ARG A 107 17.72 -5.05 -4.72
C ARG A 107 16.46 -4.39 -4.17
N LEU A 108 16.22 -4.49 -2.86
CA LEU A 108 15.08 -3.87 -2.20
C LEU A 108 15.14 -2.34 -2.24
N ARG A 109 16.32 -1.74 -2.03
CA ARG A 109 16.51 -0.28 -2.16
C ARG A 109 16.18 0.19 -3.58
N TRP A 110 16.67 -0.50 -4.60
CA TRP A 110 16.34 -0.17 -6.00
C TRP A 110 14.86 -0.34 -6.30
N ARG A 111 14.23 -1.39 -5.77
CA ARG A 111 12.79 -1.59 -5.91
C ARG A 111 11.99 -0.48 -5.23
N ALA A 112 12.42 -0.03 -4.06
CA ALA A 112 11.78 1.04 -3.30
C ALA A 112 11.94 2.40 -3.96
N LEU A 113 13.13 2.69 -4.51
CA LEU A 113 13.37 3.85 -5.35
C LEU A 113 12.47 3.84 -6.59
N GLY A 114 12.37 2.70 -7.28
CA GLY A 114 11.48 2.53 -8.42
C GLY A 114 10.01 2.75 -8.05
N ALA A 115 9.57 2.28 -6.88
CA ALA A 115 8.21 2.51 -6.38
C ALA A 115 7.95 3.99 -6.06
N GLY A 116 8.91 4.68 -5.43
CA GLY A 116 8.83 6.12 -5.18
C GLY A 116 8.78 6.95 -6.46
N LEU A 117 9.59 6.60 -7.47
CA LEU A 117 9.58 7.27 -8.77
C LEU A 117 8.29 7.01 -9.55
N TYR A 118 7.77 5.78 -9.51
CA TYR A 118 6.48 5.44 -10.08
C TYR A 118 5.35 6.25 -9.42
N PHE A 119 5.35 6.33 -8.09
CA PHE A 119 4.36 7.11 -7.34
C PHE A 119 4.48 8.61 -7.62
N PHE A 120 5.70 9.12 -7.75
CA PHE A 120 5.93 10.50 -8.20
C PHE A 120 5.28 10.76 -9.55
N GLY A 121 5.60 9.94 -10.56
CA GLY A 121 5.07 10.09 -11.92
C GLY A 121 3.55 10.00 -11.97
N ILE A 122 2.93 9.03 -11.28
CA ILE A 122 1.47 8.89 -11.29
C ILE A 122 0.79 10.05 -10.58
N THR A 123 1.37 10.57 -9.50
CA THR A 123 0.79 11.70 -8.75
C THR A 123 0.83 12.98 -9.59
N LEU A 124 1.93 13.24 -10.33
CA LEU A 124 1.98 14.35 -11.27
C LEU A 124 0.91 14.22 -12.37
N LEU A 125 0.79 13.02 -12.97
CA LEU A 125 -0.22 12.78 -14.00
C LEU A 125 -1.64 12.96 -13.47
N THR A 126 -1.93 12.44 -12.27
CA THR A 126 -3.25 12.58 -11.64
C THR A 126 -3.55 14.04 -11.30
N GLN A 127 -2.61 14.80 -10.74
CA GLN A 127 -2.82 16.23 -10.48
C GLN A 127 -3.09 17.00 -11.78
N SER A 128 -2.27 16.83 -12.83
CA SER A 128 -2.52 17.46 -14.13
C SER A 128 -3.89 17.09 -14.71
N LEU A 129 -4.32 15.82 -14.57
CA LEU A 129 -5.64 15.39 -15.01
C LEU A 129 -6.77 16.04 -14.21
N LEU A 130 -6.61 16.17 -12.89
CA LEU A 130 -7.59 16.81 -12.02
C LEU A 130 -7.70 18.31 -12.32
N ASP A 131 -6.60 19.02 -12.45
CA ASP A 131 -6.58 20.45 -12.78
C ASP A 131 -7.18 20.73 -14.18
N TRP A 132 -7.00 19.80 -15.12
CA TRP A 132 -7.69 19.88 -16.42
C TRP A 132 -9.19 19.63 -16.30
N TRP A 133 -9.59 18.66 -15.48
CA TRP A 133 -10.99 18.27 -15.32
C TRP A 133 -11.82 19.30 -14.55
N PHE A 134 -11.29 19.82 -13.44
CA PHE A 134 -12.00 20.73 -12.54
C PHE A 134 -11.79 22.20 -12.91
N ASP A 135 -10.55 22.58 -13.28
CA ASP A 135 -10.19 23.98 -13.49
C ASP A 135 -10.02 24.34 -14.99
N GLY A 136 -10.21 23.38 -15.88
CA GLY A 136 -10.10 23.57 -17.33
C GLY A 136 -8.68 23.93 -17.80
N THR A 137 -7.67 23.72 -16.96
CA THR A 137 -6.28 24.08 -17.28
C THR A 137 -5.71 23.17 -18.36
N ARG A 138 -4.77 23.68 -19.16
CA ARG A 138 -4.05 22.83 -20.13
C ARG A 138 -3.18 21.83 -19.37
N LEU A 139 -3.25 20.54 -19.69
CA LEU A 139 -2.46 19.47 -19.05
C LEU A 139 -0.95 19.78 -18.92
N VAL A 140 -0.41 20.53 -19.89
CA VAL A 140 1.03 20.86 -19.96
C VAL A 140 1.38 22.08 -19.10
N ALA A 141 0.40 22.93 -18.76
CA ALA A 141 0.62 24.15 -18.00
C ALA A 141 0.97 23.87 -16.53
N THR A 142 0.57 22.72 -15.97
CA THR A 142 0.94 22.36 -14.60
C THR A 142 2.44 22.03 -14.49
N PHE A 143 3.05 21.49 -15.56
CA PHE A 143 4.47 21.16 -15.61
C PHE A 143 5.39 22.38 -15.65
N THR A 144 4.89 23.59 -15.89
CA THR A 144 5.70 24.81 -15.85
C THR A 144 5.71 25.48 -14.46
N SER A 145 4.89 25.01 -13.52
CA SER A 145 4.84 25.52 -12.15
C SER A 145 5.95 24.90 -11.28
N PRO A 146 6.83 25.70 -10.63
CA PRO A 146 7.88 25.17 -9.77
C PRO A 146 7.36 24.42 -8.54
N GLY A 147 6.19 24.83 -8.02
CA GLY A 147 5.57 24.22 -6.84
C GLY A 147 4.97 22.84 -7.10
N PHE A 148 4.64 22.54 -8.36
CA PHE A 148 4.02 21.29 -8.79
C PHE A 148 4.91 20.05 -8.56
N TYR A 149 6.22 20.22 -8.75
CA TYR A 149 7.17 19.13 -8.53
C TYR A 149 7.44 18.87 -7.05
N GLY A 150 7.28 19.87 -6.20
CA GLY A 150 7.56 19.76 -4.76
C GLY A 150 6.61 18.80 -4.05
N THR A 151 5.30 18.92 -4.32
CA THR A 151 4.26 18.04 -3.78
C THR A 151 4.49 16.60 -4.25
N GLY A 152 4.68 16.40 -5.54
CA GLY A 152 4.98 15.08 -6.10
C GLY A 152 6.23 14.46 -5.47
N LEU A 153 7.34 15.22 -5.39
CA LEU A 153 8.61 14.70 -4.90
C LEU A 153 8.50 14.26 -3.43
N SER A 154 7.83 15.06 -2.61
CA SER A 154 7.58 14.71 -1.20
C SER A 154 6.77 13.42 -1.06
N GLY A 155 5.71 13.26 -1.86
CA GLY A 155 4.91 12.04 -1.90
C GLY A 155 5.69 10.82 -2.40
N GLY A 156 6.49 10.98 -3.44
CA GLY A 156 7.35 9.93 -3.98
C GLY A 156 8.42 9.45 -3.00
N VAL A 157 9.05 10.37 -2.28
CA VAL A 157 10.02 10.05 -1.22
C VAL A 157 9.33 9.30 -0.08
N PHE A 158 8.22 9.83 0.43
CA PHE A 158 7.44 9.18 1.49
C PHE A 158 7.05 7.76 1.09
N PHE A 159 6.46 7.59 -0.10
CA PHE A 159 6.02 6.29 -0.60
C PHE A 159 7.19 5.32 -0.80
N GLY A 160 8.31 5.77 -1.37
CA GLY A 160 9.51 4.96 -1.54
C GLY A 160 10.07 4.45 -0.20
N VAL A 161 10.16 5.33 0.79
CA VAL A 161 10.60 4.97 2.15
C VAL A 161 9.62 3.99 2.79
N TRP A 162 8.33 4.26 2.70
CA TRP A 162 7.28 3.37 3.21
C TRP A 162 7.40 1.96 2.62
N MET A 163 7.52 1.85 1.29
CA MET A 163 7.67 0.58 0.59
C MET A 163 8.97 -0.15 0.97
N TYR A 164 10.07 0.60 1.17
CA TYR A 164 11.31 0.02 1.68
C TYR A 164 11.11 -0.62 3.06
N VAL A 165 10.47 0.09 3.99
CA VAL A 165 10.21 -0.41 5.35
C VAL A 165 9.34 -1.66 5.30
N VAL A 166 8.20 -1.61 4.60
CA VAL A 166 7.27 -2.74 4.47
C VAL A 166 7.99 -3.97 3.90
N TRP A 167 8.71 -3.83 2.79
CA TRP A 167 9.40 -4.97 2.21
C TRP A 167 10.61 -5.43 3.02
N ARG A 168 11.25 -4.53 3.78
CA ARG A 168 12.36 -4.92 4.67
C ARG A 168 11.84 -5.74 5.83
N LEU A 169 10.67 -5.40 6.36
CA LEU A 169 9.97 -6.19 7.36
C LEU A 169 9.66 -7.60 6.83
N HIS A 170 9.39 -7.78 5.54
CA HIS A 170 9.15 -9.11 4.97
C HIS A 170 10.41 -10.01 4.82
N LEU A 171 11.63 -9.50 4.97
CA LEU A 171 12.84 -10.33 4.85
C LEU A 171 13.17 -10.99 6.21
N LYS A 172 13.23 -12.32 6.25
CA LYS A 172 13.74 -13.10 7.38
C LYS A 172 15.12 -13.67 7.06
N ILE A 173 16.01 -13.68 8.05
CA ILE A 173 17.30 -14.39 8.01
C ILE A 173 17.07 -15.66 8.81
N VAL A 174 17.34 -16.81 8.20
CA VAL A 174 17.45 -18.07 8.94
C VAL A 174 18.93 -18.25 9.24
N GLU A 175 19.27 -18.31 10.53
CA GLU A 175 20.61 -18.70 10.99
C GLU A 175 20.83 -20.20 10.81
#